data_AF-A0A4P5U9R6-F1
#
_entry.id   AF-A0A4P5U9R6-F1
#
_cell.length_a   1.000
_cell.length_b   1.000
_cell.length_c   1.000
_cell.angle_alpha   90.00
_cell.angle_beta   90.00
_cell.angle_gamma   90.00
#
_symmetry.space_group_name_H-M   'P 1'
#
loop_
_entity.id
_entity.type
_entity.pdbx_description
1 polymer ?
#
loop_
_entity_poly.entity_id
_entity_poly.type
_entity_poly.pdbx_seq_one_letter_code
_entity_poly.pdbx_strand_id
1 'polypeptide(L)' 'MKAIKKLSAEELELIEMRYFEKRSFAEVAEIKGMTENNAKVKVHRILERLRKQLSTQVKAA' A
#
# COMPACT_ATOMS: atom_id res chain seq x y z
N MET A 1 -11.86 -3.65 -11.20
CA MET A 1 -10.93 -3.56 -10.04
C MET A 1 -11.59 -2.76 -8.91
N LYS A 2 -12.19 -3.40 -7.89
CA LYS A 2 -12.95 -2.71 -6.81
C LYS A 2 -12.16 -2.49 -5.50
N ALA A 3 -11.09 -3.26 -5.25
CA ALA A 3 -10.35 -3.19 -3.97
C ALA A 3 -9.42 -1.96 -3.85
N ILE A 4 -8.73 -1.60 -4.93
CA ILE A 4 -7.81 -0.44 -4.96
C ILE A 4 -8.57 0.89 -4.75
N LYS A 5 -9.85 0.96 -5.16
CA LYS A 5 -10.70 2.16 -4.98
C LYS A 5 -10.99 2.52 -3.52
N LYS A 6 -10.66 1.65 -2.56
CA LYS A 6 -10.86 1.91 -1.12
C LYS A 6 -9.59 2.41 -0.42
N LEU A 7 -8.48 2.55 -1.15
CA LEU A 7 -7.28 3.19 -0.62
C LEU A 7 -7.47 4.71 -0.62
N SER A 8 -6.93 5.39 0.39
CA SER A 8 -6.79 6.85 0.31
C SER A 8 -5.78 7.22 -0.79
N ALA A 9 -5.78 8.49 -1.21
CA ALA A 9 -4.80 8.97 -2.19
C ALA A 9 -3.35 8.73 -1.73
N GLU A 10 -3.06 8.99 -0.44
CA GLU A 10 -1.73 8.73 0.14
C GLU A 10 -1.37 7.23 0.13
N GLU A 11 -2.33 6.35 0.42
CA GLU A 11 -2.11 4.91 0.39
C GLU A 11 -1.85 4.39 -1.03
N LEU A 12 -2.55 4.95 -2.02
CA LEU A 12 -2.33 4.61 -3.43
C LEU A 12 -0.95 5.05 -3.89
N GLU A 13 -0.56 6.29 -3.60
CA GLU A 13 0.75 6.87 -3.94
C GLU A 13 1.90 6.04 -3.35
N LEU A 14 1.77 5.57 -2.10
CA LEU A 14 2.77 4.69 -1.46
C LEU A 14 2.93 3.36 -2.21
N ILE A 15 1.83 2.79 -2.71
CA ILE A 15 1.83 1.54 -3.48
C ILE A 15 2.39 1.77 -4.89
N GLU A 16 2.06 2.89 -5.53
CA GLU A 16 2.59 3.32 -6.83
C GLU A 16 4.11 3.45 -6.77
N MET A 17 4.62 4.27 -5.85
CA MET A 17 6.07 4.44 -5.65
C MET A 17 6.76 3.10 -5.36
N ARG A 18 6.20 2.26 -4.49
CA ARG A 18 6.85 1.01 -4.08
C ARG A 18 6.85 -0.06 -5.17
N TYR A 19 5.74 -0.25 -5.89
CA TYR A 19 5.55 -1.42 -6.77
C TYR A 19 5.57 -1.08 -8.26
N PHE A 20 5.08 0.11 -8.65
CA PHE A 20 5.03 0.53 -10.05
C PHE A 20 6.32 1.27 -10.43
N GLU A 21 6.76 2.20 -9.60
CA GLU A 21 8.04 2.92 -9.78
C GLU A 21 9.24 2.14 -9.23
N LYS A 22 9.00 1.06 -8.49
CA LYS A 22 10.02 0.17 -7.90
C LYS A 22 11.00 0.85 -6.93
N ARG A 23 10.57 1.95 -6.29
CA ARG A 23 11.39 2.64 -5.27
C ARG A 23 11.62 1.76 -4.05
N SER A 24 12.78 1.92 -3.42
CA SER A 24 13.08 1.34 -2.12
C SER A 24 12.26 2.00 -0.99
N PHE A 25 12.17 1.36 0.16
CA PHE A 25 11.50 1.97 1.32
C PHE A 25 12.25 3.21 1.82
N ALA A 26 13.57 3.26 1.66
CA ALA A 26 14.39 4.42 2.00
C ALA A 26 14.02 5.64 1.13
N GLU A 27 13.96 5.47 -0.20
CA GLU A 27 13.57 6.56 -1.12
C GLU A 27 12.13 7.04 -0.88
N VAL A 28 11.20 6.11 -0.66
CA VAL A 28 9.81 6.47 -0.32
C VAL A 28 9.75 7.27 0.98
N ALA A 29 10.54 6.87 1.97
CA ALA A 29 10.59 7.56 3.24
C ALA A 29 11.17 8.98 3.12
N GLU A 30 12.25 9.14 2.35
CA GLU A 30 12.84 10.44 2.04
C GLU A 30 11.85 11.36 1.33
N ILE A 31 11.21 10.89 0.25
CA ILE A 31 10.22 11.66 -0.53
C ILE A 31 9.03 12.09 0.34
N LYS A 32 8.58 11.21 1.26
CA LYS A 32 7.41 11.47 2.09
C LYS A 32 7.74 12.09 3.45
N GLY A 33 9.01 12.43 3.71
CA GLY A 33 9.44 13.03 4.98
C GLY A 33 9.15 12.15 6.20
N MET A 34 9.31 10.83 6.06
CA MET A 34 9.11 9.87 7.14
C MET A 34 10.33 8.95 7.30
N THR A 35 10.29 8.04 8.27
CA THR A 35 11.35 7.02 8.43
C THR A 35 11.09 5.81 7.54
N GLU A 36 12.15 5.12 7.12
CA GLU A 36 12.05 3.89 6.32
C GLU A 36 11.16 2.83 6.99
N ASN A 37 11.27 2.69 8.32
CA ASN A 37 10.42 1.77 9.07
C ASN A 37 8.93 2.15 9.00
N ASN A 38 8.61 3.46 9.05
CA ASN A 38 7.23 3.93 8.91
C ASN A 38 6.68 3.60 7.52
N ALA A 39 7.46 3.86 6.46
CA ALA A 39 7.09 3.51 5.09
C ALA A 39 6.83 1.99 4.94
N LYS A 40 7.72 1.16 5.49
CA LYS A 40 7.57 -0.30 5.49
C LYS A 40 6.29 -0.75 6.20
N VAL A 41 6.04 -0.28 7.42
CA VAL A 41 4.85 -0.62 8.21
C VAL A 41 3.57 -0.18 7.49
N LYS A 42 3.53 1.06 6.96
CA LYS A 42 2.38 1.57 6.19
C LYS A 42 2.08 0.68 4.98
N VAL A 43 3.08 0.37 4.16
CA VAL A 43 2.91 -0.48 2.97
C VAL A 43 2.40 -1.87 3.35
N HIS A 44 2.97 -2.52 4.37
CA HIS A 44 2.49 -3.83 4.81
C HIS A 44 1.05 -3.79 5.30
N ARG A 45 0.65 -2.76 6.06
CA ARG A 45 -0.73 -2.58 6.54
C ARG A 45 -1.71 -2.35 5.39
N ILE A 46 -1.30 -1.59 4.36
CA ILE A 46 -2.09 -1.41 3.14
C ILE A 46 -2.30 -2.75 2.43
N LEU A 47 -1.23 -3.53 2.24
CA LEU A 47 -1.32 -4.86 1.62
C LEU A 47 -2.20 -5.82 2.42
N GLU A 48 -2.12 -5.81 3.74
CA GLU A 48 -2.96 -6.64 4.60
C GLU A 48 -4.45 -6.28 4.44
N ARG A 49 -4.77 -4.99 4.40
CA ARG A 49 -6.13 -4.50 4.14
C ARG A 49 -6.63 -4.91 2.76
N LEU A 50 -5.78 -4.80 1.73
CA LEU A 50 -6.12 -5.25 0.37
C LEU A 50 -6.37 -6.76 0.34
N ARG A 51 -5.51 -7.56 0.98
CA ARG A 51 -5.69 -9.03 1.10
C ARG A 51 -6.99 -9.39 1.80
N LYS A 52 -7.32 -8.72 2.90
CA LYS A 52 -8.59 -8.91 3.63
C LYS A 52 -9.80 -8.60 2.74
N GLN A 53 -9.75 -7.49 2.00
CA GLN A 53 -10.86 -7.13 1.11
C GLN A 53 -11.04 -8.11 -0.06
N LEU A 54 -9.94 -8.67 -0.58
CA LEU A 54 -9.99 -9.70 -1.62
C LEU A 54 -10.47 -11.05 -1.07
N SER A 55 -10.01 -11.46 0.10
CA SER A 55 -10.43 -12.74 0.71
C SER A 55 -11.89 -12.74 1.14
N THR A 56 -12.43 -11.60 1.58
CA THR A 56 -13.87 -11.45 1.85
C THR A 56 -14.72 -11.62 0.58
N GLN A 57 -14.20 -11.27 -0.60
CA GLN A 57 -14.95 -11.44 -1.87
C GLN A 57 -14.96 -12.88 -2.38
N VAL A 58 -13.96 -13.69 -2.05
CA VAL A 58 -13.88 -15.09 -2.49
C VAL A 58 -14.81 -16.01 -1.69
N LYS A 59 -15.16 -15.64 -0.45
CA LYS A 59 -16.05 -16.45 0.42
C LYS A 59 -17.55 -16.19 0.21
N ALA A 60 -17.92 -15.27 -0.68
CA ALA A 60 -19.31 -14.90 -0.95
C ALA A 60 -19.85 -15.50 -2.27
N ALA A 61 -19.21 -16.56 -2.78
CA ALA A 61 -19.59 -17.28 -3.99
C ALA A 61 -19.88 -18.74 -3.67
#